data_AF-A0A537H7C2-F1
#
_entry.id   AF-A0A537H7C2-F1
#
_cell.length_a   1.000
_cell.length_b   1.000
_cell.length_c   1.000
_cell.angle_alpha   90.00
_cell.angle_beta   90.00
_cell.angle_gamma   90.00
#
_symmetry.space_group_name_H-M   'P 1'
#
loop_
_entity.id
_entity.type
_entity.pdbx_description
1 polymer ?
#
loop_
_entity_poly.entity_id
_entity_poly.type
_entity_poly.pdbx_seq_one_letter_code
_entity_poly.pdbx_strand_id
1 'polypeptide(L)'
;MTAILTGLSFPISLEFAPDGRIFFNEKNTGNIRIIQQNGTLLSTPFATISPIFTDDESGLLGIALDPSFASNRFLYVYYTYRDSQSYTHGHIVRYTATGNMGISLANVSDVVSAAPNAPPYHNGGYIKFGPDGKLYAQVGEFHQGSPAQDPSSTTGKML
;
A
#
# COMPACT_ATOMS: atom_id res chain seq x y z
N MET A 1 -26.50 1.81 13.12
CA MET A 1 -25.30 1.56 12.29
C MET A 1 -24.96 0.09 12.44
N THR A 2 -24.89 -0.67 11.35
CA THR A 2 -24.62 -2.12 11.39
C THR A 2 -23.20 -2.36 10.89
N ALA A 3 -22.37 -3.04 11.69
CA ALA A 3 -21.04 -3.43 11.25
C ALA A 3 -21.14 -4.55 10.19
N ILE A 4 -20.39 -4.43 9.09
CA ILE A 4 -20.31 -5.48 8.06
C ILE A 4 -19.34 -6.58 8.50
N LEU A 5 -18.18 -6.18 9.05
CA LEU A 5 -17.18 -7.08 9.63
C LEU A 5 -16.61 -6.45 10.91
N THR A 6 -16.18 -7.30 11.83
CA THR A 6 -15.52 -6.91 13.09
C THR A 6 -14.28 -7.77 13.31
N GLY A 7 -13.36 -7.32 14.18
CA GLY A 7 -12.16 -8.10 14.52
C GLY A 7 -11.10 -8.16 13.42
N LEU A 8 -11.11 -7.21 12.49
CA LEU A 8 -10.08 -7.09 11.45
C LEU A 8 -8.75 -6.60 12.05
N SER A 9 -7.63 -7.05 11.49
CA SER A 9 -6.29 -6.69 11.98
C SER A 9 -5.82 -5.35 11.41
N PHE A 10 -6.17 -4.26 12.08
CA PHE A 10 -5.73 -2.89 11.74
C PHE A 10 -5.89 -2.55 10.23
N PRO A 11 -7.13 -2.55 9.70
CA PRO A 11 -7.38 -2.18 8.31
C PRO A 11 -7.09 -0.69 8.08
N ILE A 12 -6.45 -0.32 6.97
CA ILE A 12 -6.07 1.07 6.67
C ILE A 12 -6.76 1.61 5.42
N SER A 13 -6.63 0.91 4.29
CA SER A 13 -7.18 1.35 3.00
C SER A 13 -7.94 0.22 2.32
N LEU A 14 -8.86 0.58 1.43
CA LEU A 14 -9.70 -0.36 0.70
C LEU A 14 -10.03 0.15 -0.71
N GLU A 15 -10.30 -0.79 -1.60
CA GLU A 15 -10.73 -0.53 -2.97
C GLU A 15 -11.83 -1.48 -3.41
N PHE A 16 -12.78 -0.96 -4.19
CA PHE A 16 -13.89 -1.72 -4.75
C PHE A 16 -13.53 -2.20 -6.15
N ALA A 17 -13.51 -3.52 -6.33
CA ALA A 17 -13.30 -4.10 -7.65
C ALA A 17 -14.59 -4.09 -8.48
N PRO A 18 -14.49 -4.00 -9.83
CA PRO A 18 -15.64 -4.05 -10.73
C PRO A 18 -16.43 -5.37 -10.65
N ASP A 19 -15.81 -6.44 -10.14
CA ASP A 19 -16.46 -7.73 -9.90
C ASP A 19 -17.16 -7.85 -8.53
N GLY A 20 -17.27 -6.74 -7.79
CA GLY A 20 -17.99 -6.65 -6.52
C GLY A 20 -17.20 -7.09 -5.30
N ARG A 21 -15.95 -7.55 -5.46
CA ARG A 21 -15.04 -7.79 -4.33
C ARG A 21 -14.52 -6.48 -3.77
N ILE A 22 -14.22 -6.47 -2.47
CA ILE A 22 -13.50 -5.39 -1.81
C ILE A 22 -12.12 -5.91 -1.44
N PHE A 23 -11.08 -5.21 -1.88
CA PHE A 23 -9.72 -5.44 -1.43
C PHE A 23 -9.39 -4.46 -0.32
N PHE A 24 -8.74 -4.91 0.74
CA PHE A 24 -8.23 -4.01 1.79
C PHE A 24 -6.91 -4.51 2.34
N ASN A 25 -6.12 -3.62 2.93
CA ASN A 25 -4.86 -3.96 3.57
C ASN A 25 -4.93 -3.93 5.09
N GLU A 26 -4.22 -4.86 5.72
CA GLU A 26 -3.96 -4.93 7.16
C GLU A 26 -2.55 -4.42 7.45
N LYS A 27 -2.43 -3.32 8.21
CA LYS A 27 -1.17 -2.57 8.38
C LYS A 27 -0.01 -3.43 8.86
N ASN A 28 -0.24 -4.16 9.96
CA ASN A 28 0.82 -4.80 10.72
C ASN A 28 1.08 -6.25 10.30
N THR A 29 0.12 -6.89 9.62
CA THR A 29 0.29 -8.28 9.14
C THR A 29 0.90 -8.32 7.74
N GLY A 30 0.85 -7.20 7.00
CA GLY A 30 1.25 -7.15 5.59
C GLY A 30 0.26 -7.85 4.67
N ASN A 31 -0.91 -8.25 5.16
CA ASN A 31 -1.90 -8.96 4.35
C ASN A 31 -2.73 -8.00 3.50
N ILE A 32 -2.95 -8.42 2.25
CA ILE A 32 -4.01 -7.92 1.39
C ILE A 32 -5.16 -8.91 1.50
N ARG A 33 -6.34 -8.45 1.89
CA ARG A 33 -7.51 -9.26 2.20
C ARG A 33 -8.63 -8.99 1.20
N ILE A 34 -9.53 -9.96 1.05
CA ILE A 34 -10.69 -9.87 0.15
C ILE A 34 -11.96 -10.10 0.95
N ILE A 35 -12.91 -9.18 0.78
CA ILE A 35 -14.32 -9.39 1.11
C ILE A 35 -15.06 -9.69 -0.18
N GLN A 36 -15.79 -10.80 -0.22
CA GLN A 36 -16.62 -11.17 -1.36
C GLN A 36 -17.90 -10.32 -1.41
N GLN A 37 -18.56 -10.30 -2.58
CA GLN A 37 -19.79 -9.55 -2.80
C GLN A 37 -20.90 -9.91 -1.80
N ASN A 38 -20.91 -11.16 -1.29
CA ASN A 38 -21.85 -11.61 -0.26
C ASN A 38 -21.47 -11.20 1.18
N GLY A 39 -20.45 -10.34 1.36
CA GLY A 39 -19.94 -9.89 2.65
C GLY A 39 -18.99 -10.87 3.35
N THR A 40 -18.67 -12.01 2.74
CA THR A 40 -17.77 -13.01 3.35
C THR A 40 -16.30 -12.58 3.24
N LEU A 41 -15.60 -12.50 4.37
CA LEU A 41 -14.14 -12.37 4.41
C LEU A 41 -13.48 -13.69 4.01
N LEU A 42 -12.60 -13.67 3.02
CA LEU A 42 -11.82 -14.85 2.66
C LEU A 42 -10.80 -15.18 3.75
N SER A 43 -10.68 -16.47 4.07
CA SER A 43 -9.72 -16.99 5.06
C SER A 43 -8.27 -16.82 4.59
N THR A 44 -8.01 -17.11 3.31
CA THR A 44 -6.69 -16.91 2.69
C THR A 44 -6.53 -15.46 2.24
N PRO A 45 -5.44 -14.77 2.61
CA PRO A 45 -5.09 -13.46 2.05
C PRO A 45 -4.90 -13.54 0.52
N PHE A 46 -5.19 -12.44 -0.18
CA PHE A 46 -4.87 -12.28 -1.58
C PHE A 46 -3.36 -12.40 -1.82
N ALA A 47 -2.58 -11.70 -1.01
CA ALA A 47 -1.14 -11.83 -0.90
C ALA A 47 -0.69 -11.29 0.47
N THR A 48 0.53 -11.61 0.86
CA THR A 48 1.17 -11.08 2.07
C THR A 48 2.52 -10.48 1.69
N ILE A 49 2.74 -9.22 2.05
CA ILE A 49 4.01 -8.53 1.90
C ILE A 49 4.92 -8.90 3.08
N SER A 50 6.13 -9.35 2.77
CA SER A 50 7.18 -9.61 3.75
C SER A 50 8.55 -9.51 3.06
N PRO A 51 9.58 -8.89 3.69
CA PRO A 51 9.53 -8.22 5.00
C PRO A 51 8.74 -6.91 4.98
N ILE A 52 8.26 -6.47 6.15
CA ILE A 52 7.52 -5.23 6.33
C ILE A 52 7.91 -4.55 7.64
N PHE A 53 7.98 -3.22 7.65
CA PHE A 53 8.28 -2.42 8.85
C PHE A 53 6.98 -1.82 9.39
N THR A 54 6.62 -2.13 10.64
CA THR A 54 5.26 -1.95 11.17
C THR A 54 5.16 -1.03 12.40
N ASP A 55 6.25 -0.37 12.77
CA ASP A 55 6.27 0.58 13.90
C ASP A 55 5.44 1.83 13.58
N ASP A 56 4.64 2.27 14.54
CA ASP A 56 3.87 3.52 14.52
C ASP A 56 3.05 3.75 13.23
N GLU A 57 3.43 4.68 12.35
CA GLU A 57 2.72 4.95 11.09
C GLU A 57 3.18 4.05 9.93
N SER A 58 4.13 3.13 10.18
CA SER A 58 4.73 2.26 9.16
C SER A 58 3.90 0.98 8.98
N GLY A 59 3.85 0.42 7.78
CA GLY A 59 3.25 -0.87 7.51
C GLY A 59 2.80 -0.99 6.05
N LEU A 60 1.76 -1.78 5.81
CA LEU A 60 1.06 -1.81 4.54
C LEU A 60 0.00 -0.72 4.57
N LEU A 61 0.14 0.32 3.74
CA LEU A 61 -0.58 1.59 3.90
C LEU A 61 -1.58 1.83 2.77
N GLY A 62 -1.13 1.75 1.53
CA GLY A 62 -1.92 2.08 0.35
C GLY A 62 -2.33 0.87 -0.45
N ILE A 63 -3.51 0.96 -1.08
CA ILE A 63 -3.99 -0.01 -2.06
C ILE A 63 -4.69 0.76 -3.20
N ALA A 64 -4.43 0.35 -4.43
CA ALA A 64 -5.09 0.89 -5.62
C ALA A 64 -5.33 -0.22 -6.63
N LEU A 65 -6.52 -0.26 -7.21
CA LEU A 65 -6.80 -1.11 -8.38
C LEU A 65 -6.50 -0.31 -9.64
N ASP A 66 -5.89 -0.96 -10.62
CA ASP A 66 -5.75 -0.38 -11.95
C ASP A 66 -7.13 -0.03 -12.54
N PRO A 67 -7.32 1.10 -13.24
CA PRO A 67 -8.60 1.43 -13.87
C PRO A 67 -9.09 0.34 -14.83
N SER A 68 -8.15 -0.43 -15.41
CA SER A 68 -8.43 -1.58 -16.27
C SER A 68 -8.37 -2.93 -15.51
N PHE A 69 -8.57 -2.95 -14.18
CA PHE A 69 -8.47 -4.17 -13.37
C PHE A 69 -9.33 -5.33 -13.89
N ALA A 70 -10.49 -5.05 -14.49
CA ALA A 70 -11.35 -6.08 -15.08
C ALA A 70 -10.64 -6.90 -16.18
N SER A 71 -9.69 -6.29 -16.90
CA SER A 71 -8.94 -6.93 -17.99
C SER A 71 -7.50 -7.27 -17.61
N ASN A 72 -6.77 -6.37 -16.96
CA ASN A 72 -5.34 -6.56 -16.66
C ASN A 72 -5.07 -7.18 -15.29
N ARG A 73 -6.06 -7.16 -14.38
CA ARG A 73 -5.97 -7.76 -13.05
C ARG A 73 -4.84 -7.18 -12.18
N PHE A 74 -4.47 -5.92 -12.39
CA PHE A 74 -3.39 -5.27 -11.65
C PHE A 74 -3.85 -4.56 -10.37
N LEU A 75 -3.21 -4.90 -9.25
CA LEU A 75 -3.42 -4.29 -7.95
C LEU A 75 -2.09 -3.74 -7.44
N TYR A 76 -2.07 -2.48 -7.03
CA TYR A 76 -0.88 -1.81 -6.50
C TYR A 76 -1.02 -1.66 -4.99
N VAL A 77 0.09 -1.79 -4.28
CA VAL A 77 0.15 -1.48 -2.85
C VAL A 77 1.35 -0.61 -2.54
N TYR A 78 1.18 0.27 -1.55
CA TYR A 78 2.25 1.03 -0.92
C TYR A 78 2.51 0.46 0.46
N TYR A 79 3.75 0.13 0.76
CA TYR A 79 4.16 -0.31 2.09
C TYR A 79 5.51 0.26 2.48
N THR A 80 5.82 0.21 3.76
CA THR A 80 7.13 0.57 4.28
C THR A 80 7.94 -0.63 4.69
N TYR A 81 9.24 -0.61 4.39
CA TYR A 81 10.22 -1.56 4.95
C TYR A 81 11.47 -0.81 5.41
N ARG A 82 12.32 -1.48 6.18
CA ARG A 82 13.66 -1.00 6.52
C ARG A 82 14.71 -1.86 5.82
N ASP A 83 15.66 -1.22 5.17
CA ASP A 83 16.79 -1.92 4.57
C ASP A 83 17.83 -2.35 5.62
N SER A 84 18.90 -3.01 5.16
CA SER A 84 19.98 -3.47 6.04
C SER A 84 20.80 -2.33 6.67
N GLN A 85 20.65 -1.09 6.19
CA GLN A 85 21.30 0.10 6.71
C GLN A 85 20.36 0.95 7.58
N SER A 86 19.18 0.42 7.92
CA SER A 86 18.13 1.07 8.71
C SER A 86 17.49 2.30 8.05
N TYR A 87 17.63 2.49 6.74
CA TYR A 87 16.81 3.47 6.03
C TYR A 87 15.38 2.93 5.90
N THR A 88 14.40 3.79 6.17
CA THR A 88 13.00 3.50 5.86
C THR A 88 12.75 3.75 4.38
N HIS A 89 12.02 2.84 3.75
CA HIS A 89 11.60 2.94 2.35
C HIS A 89 10.07 3.06 2.28
N GLY A 90 9.56 3.93 1.40
CA GLY A 90 8.21 3.89 0.89
C GLY A 90 8.19 3.18 -0.46
N HIS A 91 7.61 1.98 -0.51
CA HIS A 91 7.76 1.07 -1.64
C HIS A 91 6.41 0.78 -2.29
N ILE A 92 6.34 0.93 -3.61
CA ILE A 92 5.16 0.59 -4.40
C ILE A 92 5.45 -0.63 -5.24
N VAL A 93 4.59 -1.63 -5.10
CA VAL A 93 4.63 -2.87 -5.89
C VAL A 93 3.29 -3.14 -6.53
N ARG A 94 3.33 -3.89 -7.62
CA ARG A 94 2.13 -4.34 -8.34
C ARG A 94 2.02 -5.86 -8.27
N TYR A 95 0.86 -6.33 -7.89
CA TYR A 95 0.42 -7.72 -8.05
C TYR A 95 -0.41 -7.90 -9.32
N THR A 96 -0.24 -9.05 -9.98
CA THR A 96 -1.22 -9.57 -10.96
C THR A 96 -2.13 -10.59 -10.29
N ALA A 97 -3.44 -10.38 -10.35
CA ALA A 97 -4.44 -11.24 -9.71
C ALA A 97 -4.84 -12.44 -10.58
N THR A 98 -4.73 -13.64 -10.02
CA THR A 98 -5.30 -14.89 -10.54
C THR A 98 -6.40 -15.36 -9.60
N GLY A 99 -7.66 -15.12 -9.98
CA GLY A 99 -8.80 -15.33 -9.10
C GLY A 99 -8.69 -14.47 -7.83
N ASN A 100 -8.60 -15.13 -6.68
CA ASN A 100 -8.49 -14.51 -5.35
C ASN A 100 -7.03 -14.46 -4.82
N MET A 101 -6.04 -14.70 -5.67
CA MET A 101 -4.62 -14.69 -5.29
C MET A 101 -3.82 -13.70 -6.13
N GLY A 102 -2.84 -13.03 -5.52
CA GLY A 102 -1.83 -12.23 -6.19
C GLY A 102 -0.57 -13.06 -6.42
N ILE A 103 -0.19 -13.27 -7.68
CA ILE A 103 0.83 -14.29 -8.02
C ILE A 103 2.16 -13.74 -8.57
N SER A 104 2.19 -12.49 -9.02
CA SER A 104 3.40 -11.88 -9.61
C SER A 104 3.61 -10.53 -8.98
N LEU A 105 4.78 -10.34 -8.35
CA LEU A 105 5.16 -9.09 -7.72
C LEU A 105 6.15 -8.34 -8.62
N ALA A 106 5.78 -7.13 -9.02
CA ALA A 106 6.65 -6.24 -9.80
C ALA A 106 6.93 -4.95 -9.02
N ASN A 107 8.20 -4.53 -8.97
CA ASN A 107 8.60 -3.26 -8.39
C ASN A 107 8.13 -2.10 -9.29
N VAL A 108 7.50 -1.10 -8.68
CA VAL A 108 6.99 0.09 -9.40
C VAL A 108 7.78 1.33 -8.99
N SER A 109 7.98 1.54 -7.69
CA SER A 109 8.72 2.67 -7.16
C SER A 109 9.33 2.33 -5.80
N ASP A 110 10.48 2.91 -5.50
CA ASP A 110 11.14 2.80 -4.20
C ASP A 110 11.69 4.17 -3.80
N VAL A 111 11.14 4.75 -2.73
CA VAL A 111 11.58 6.05 -2.20
C VAL A 111 12.22 5.85 -0.83
N VAL A 112 13.43 6.37 -0.67
CA VAL A 112 14.24 6.15 0.53
C VAL A 112 14.21 7.40 1.42
N SER A 113 14.10 7.19 2.72
CA SER A 113 14.31 8.24 3.73
C SER A 113 15.71 8.86 3.62
N ALA A 114 15.86 10.12 4.05
CA ALA A 114 17.13 10.83 3.94
C ALA A 114 18.14 10.47 5.03
N ALA A 115 17.73 9.73 6.07
CA ALA A 115 18.57 9.37 7.20
C ALA A 115 18.24 7.94 7.70
N PRO A 116 19.26 7.18 8.14
CA PRO A 116 19.04 5.88 8.75
C PRO A 116 18.41 6.05 10.13
N ASN A 117 17.65 5.05 10.57
CA ASN A 117 16.93 5.05 11.85
C ASN A 117 15.99 6.25 12.02
N ALA A 118 15.49 6.81 10.91
CA ALA A 118 14.47 7.85 10.96
C ALA A 118 13.28 7.36 11.80
N PRO A 119 12.71 8.23 12.66
CA PRO A 119 11.48 7.92 13.38
C PRO A 119 10.38 7.48 12.41
N PRO A 120 9.53 6.52 12.81
CA PRO A 120 8.56 5.87 11.91
C PRO A 120 7.32 6.74 11.62
N TYR A 121 7.50 8.05 11.43
CA TYR A 121 6.46 9.05 11.24
C TYR A 121 6.54 9.69 9.85
N HIS A 122 5.41 10.21 9.39
CA HIS A 122 5.22 10.91 8.13
C HIS A 122 5.64 10.03 6.95
N ASN A 123 5.12 8.79 6.92
CA ASN A 123 5.44 7.82 5.87
C ASN A 123 4.62 8.02 4.59
N GLY A 124 3.54 8.81 4.66
CA GLY A 124 2.56 8.95 3.59
C GLY A 124 1.82 7.63 3.33
N GLY A 125 1.78 7.20 2.07
CA GLY A 125 1.31 5.87 1.68
C GLY A 125 -0.06 5.81 1.06
N TYR A 126 -0.73 6.95 0.84
CA TYR A 126 -1.92 6.97 -0.01
C TYR A 126 -1.51 6.85 -1.49
N ILE A 127 -2.15 5.95 -2.22
CA ILE A 127 -1.96 5.79 -3.67
C ILE A 127 -3.32 5.75 -4.37
N LYS A 128 -3.42 6.35 -5.56
CA LYS A 128 -4.66 6.33 -6.35
C LYS A 128 -4.42 6.67 -7.81
N PHE A 129 -5.19 6.05 -8.71
CA PHE A 129 -5.20 6.46 -10.10
C PHE A 129 -5.99 7.76 -10.30
N GLY A 130 -5.39 8.71 -11.01
CA GLY A 130 -6.04 9.95 -11.43
C GLY A 130 -6.83 9.78 -12.75
N PRO A 131 -7.60 10.81 -13.14
CA PRO A 131 -8.39 10.79 -14.38
C PRO A 131 -7.53 10.77 -15.65
N ASP A 132 -6.23 11.08 -15.54
CA ASP A 132 -5.26 11.03 -16.64
C ASP A 132 -4.62 9.64 -16.80
N GLY A 133 -5.05 8.66 -16.00
CA GLY A 133 -4.57 7.28 -16.07
C GLY A 133 -3.25 7.03 -15.34
N LYS A 134 -2.71 8.02 -14.63
CA LYS A 134 -1.47 7.85 -13.84
C LYS A 134 -1.78 7.41 -12.41
N LEU A 135 -0.87 6.62 -11.84
CA LEU A 135 -0.87 6.31 -10.42
C LEU A 135 -0.18 7.44 -9.68
N TYR A 136 -0.90 8.10 -8.77
CA TYR A 136 -0.38 9.11 -7.89
C TYR A 136 -0.04 8.52 -6.53
N ALA A 137 1.05 8.97 -5.92
CA ALA A 137 1.48 8.53 -4.60
C ALA A 137 1.77 9.71 -3.67
N GLN A 138 1.15 9.71 -2.50
CA GLN A 138 1.54 10.57 -1.39
C GLN A 138 2.73 9.96 -0.66
N VAL A 139 3.91 10.53 -0.87
CA VAL A 139 5.15 10.10 -0.21
C VAL A 139 5.49 11.10 0.86
N GLY A 140 5.53 10.65 2.12
CA GLY A 140 5.91 11.52 3.22
C GLY A 140 7.43 11.75 3.28
N GLU A 141 7.86 12.66 4.14
CA GLU A 141 9.27 13.00 4.30
C GLU A 141 10.02 12.15 5.33
N PHE A 142 9.39 11.10 5.89
CA PHE A 142 9.99 10.17 6.85
C PHE A 142 10.59 10.90 8.07
N HIS A 143 9.86 11.89 8.56
CA HIS A 143 10.27 12.77 9.66
C HIS A 143 11.54 13.61 9.37
N GLN A 144 11.93 13.76 8.09
CA GLN A 144 13.04 14.61 7.65
C GLN A 144 12.51 15.83 6.89
N GLY A 145 12.29 16.94 7.58
CA GLY A 145 11.63 18.13 7.01
C GLY A 145 12.39 18.79 5.84
N SER A 146 13.72 18.88 5.89
CA SER A 146 14.50 19.61 4.88
C SER A 146 14.37 19.05 3.45
N PRO A 147 14.47 17.72 3.21
CA PRO A 147 14.19 17.13 1.90
C PRO A 147 12.84 17.48 1.28
N ALA A 148 11.81 17.79 2.07
CA ALA A 148 10.50 18.16 1.53
C ALA A 148 10.54 19.49 0.76
N GLN A 149 11.46 20.39 1.10
CA GLN A 149 11.63 21.70 0.44
C GLN A 149 12.48 21.63 -0.84
N ASP A 150 13.21 20.53 -1.05
CA ASP A 150 14.01 20.34 -2.25
C ASP A 150 13.10 19.81 -3.39
N PRO A 151 12.95 20.55 -4.51
CA PRO A 151 12.14 20.11 -5.64
C PRO A 151 12.75 18.91 -6.39
N SER A 152 14.04 18.61 -6.19
CA SER A 152 14.70 17.43 -6.76
C SER A 152 14.54 16.17 -5.90
N SER A 153 14.04 16.31 -4.65
CA SER A 153 13.75 15.18 -3.75
C SER A 153 12.42 14.52 -4.11
N THR A 154 12.34 13.21 -3.86
CA THR A 154 11.12 12.40 -3.97
C THR A 154 10.36 12.24 -2.65
N THR A 155 10.90 12.77 -1.54
CA THR A 155 10.28 12.69 -0.21
C THR A 155 9.48 13.97 0.12
N GLY A 156 8.37 13.81 0.84
CA GLY A 156 7.43 14.91 1.13
C GLY A 156 6.77 15.45 -0.14
N LYS A 157 6.36 14.56 -1.06
CA LYS A 157 5.85 14.88 -2.39
C LYS A 157 4.57 14.12 -2.72
N MET A 158 3.81 14.67 -3.66
CA MET A 158 2.90 13.90 -4.51
C MET A 158 3.67 13.53 -5.78
N LEU A 159 3.85 12.23 -6.03
CA LEU A 159 4.46 11.70 -7.25
C LEU A 159 3.40 11.22 -8.24
#